data_AF-A0A1F7GBQ1-F1
#
_entry.id   AF-A0A1F7GBQ1-F1
#
_cell.length_a   1.000
_cell.length_b   1.000
_cell.length_c   1.000
_cell.angle_alpha   90.00
_cell.angle_beta   90.00
_cell.angle_gamma   90.00
#
_symmetry.space_group_name_H-M   'P 1'
#
loop_
_entity.id
_entity.type
_entity.pdbx_description
1 polymer ?
#
loop_
_entity_poly.entity_id
_entity_poly.type
_entity_poly.pdbx_seq_one_letter_code
_entity_poly.pdbx_strand_id
1 'polypeptide(L)'
;MNQTTTVTKSEFDRLVEQVARLERLVLGKITKTSNVESKPLKLTAYAKRILKEADEEIKRGDVSPAFDNVKDALEWLHSKNKKYANQL
;
A
#
# COMPACT_ATOMS: atom_id res chain seq x y z
N MET A 1 -20.72 -6.67 -32.04
CA MET A 1 -20.13 -7.50 -33.10
C MET A 1 -18.63 -7.48 -32.88
N ASN A 2 -18.00 -8.61 -32.56
CA ASN A 2 -16.55 -8.67 -32.37
C ASN A 2 -15.93 -9.26 -33.64
N GLN A 3 -15.10 -8.47 -34.31
CA GLN A 3 -14.36 -8.93 -35.49
C GLN A 3 -13.08 -9.61 -35.03
N THR A 4 -12.85 -10.83 -35.48
CA THR A 4 -11.59 -11.57 -35.24
C THR A 4 -10.77 -11.50 -36.51
N THR A 5 -9.65 -10.80 -36.46
CA THR A 5 -8.71 -10.69 -37.58
C THR A 5 -7.47 -11.50 -37.28
N THR A 6 -7.02 -12.29 -38.24
CA THR A 6 -5.75 -13.02 -38.13
C THR A 6 -4.62 -12.08 -38.50
N VAL A 7 -3.68 -11.86 -37.59
CA VAL A 7 -2.49 -11.03 -37.79
C VAL A 7 -1.23 -11.88 -37.66
N THR A 8 -0.16 -11.49 -38.34
CA THR A 8 1.13 -12.14 -38.15
C THR A 8 1.70 -11.79 -36.77
N LYS A 9 2.53 -12.67 -36.20
CA LYS A 9 3.14 -12.44 -34.89
C LYS A 9 3.93 -11.12 -34.83
N SER A 10 4.66 -10.80 -35.89
CA SER A 10 5.43 -9.56 -35.99
C SER A 10 4.57 -8.30 -35.96
N GLU A 11 3.37 -8.35 -36.56
CA GLU A 11 2.44 -7.22 -36.54
C GLU A 11 1.81 -7.06 -35.16
N PHE A 12 1.48 -8.17 -34.50
CA PHE A 12 1.00 -8.17 -33.12
C PHE A 12 2.06 -7.58 -32.18
N ASP A 13 3.31 -8.03 -32.26
CA ASP A 13 4.41 -7.55 -31.42
C ASP A 13 4.64 -6.05 -31.62
N ARG A 14 4.57 -5.56 -32.87
CA ARG A 14 4.69 -4.13 -33.20
C ARG A 14 3.55 -3.30 -32.60
N LEU A 15 2.32 -3.80 -32.62
CA LEU A 15 1.16 -3.12 -32.02
C LEU A 15 1.29 -3.05 -30.50
N VAL A 16 1.72 -4.14 -29.85
CA VAL A 16 1.98 -4.15 -28.40
C VAL A 16 3.05 -3.13 -28.02
N GLU A 17 4.14 -3.02 -28.81
CA GLU A 17 5.19 -2.03 -28.55
C GLU A 17 4.67 -0.59 -28.71
N GLN A 18 3.83 -0.33 -29.72
CA GLN A 18 3.23 0.99 -29.94
C GLN A 18 2.28 1.38 -28.82
N VAL A 19 1.43 0.46 -28.35
CA VAL A 19 0.55 0.69 -27.19
C VAL A 19 1.38 0.97 -25.94
N ALA A 20 2.43 0.18 -25.67
CA ALA A 20 3.31 0.39 -24.52
C ALA A 20 4.06 1.74 -24.57
N ARG A 21 4.45 2.22 -25.76
CA ARG A 21 5.03 3.56 -25.93
C ARG A 21 4.00 4.66 -25.67
N LEU A 22 2.78 4.50 -26.17
CA LEU A 22 1.68 5.45 -25.94
C LEU A 22 1.31 5.51 -24.45
N GLU A 23 1.23 4.38 -23.75
CA GLU A 23 1.02 4.36 -22.30
C GLU A 23 2.09 5.16 -21.55
N ARG A 24 3.37 5.01 -21.94
CA ARG A 24 4.47 5.79 -21.34
C ARG A 24 4.36 7.29 -21.64
N LEU A 25 3.98 7.64 -22.86
CA LEU A 25 3.85 9.04 -23.32
C LEU A 25 2.64 9.73 -22.69
N VAL A 26 1.51 9.04 -22.63
CA VAL A 26 0.22 9.57 -22.15
C VAL A 26 0.16 9.59 -20.63
N LEU A 27 0.65 8.54 -19.96
CA LEU A 27 0.58 8.47 -18.50
C LEU A 27 1.75 9.16 -17.82
N GLY A 28 2.82 9.54 -18.54
CA GLY A 28 3.96 10.31 -18.00
C GLY A 28 4.72 9.64 -16.85
N LYS A 29 4.34 8.41 -16.48
CA LYS A 29 4.95 7.67 -15.39
C LYS A 29 6.18 6.95 -15.94
N ILE A 30 7.28 7.70 -16.00
CA ILE A 30 8.49 7.16 -15.41
C ILE A 30 8.09 6.95 -13.95
N THR A 31 7.55 5.77 -13.61
CA THR A 31 7.61 5.33 -12.23
C THR A 31 9.10 5.33 -11.94
N LYS A 32 9.58 6.37 -11.26
CA LYS A 32 10.80 6.27 -10.48
C LYS A 32 10.49 5.16 -9.49
N THR A 33 10.71 3.92 -9.90
CA THR A 33 11.02 2.84 -8.99
C THR A 33 12.30 3.31 -8.33
N SER A 34 12.15 4.06 -7.24
CA SER A 34 13.23 4.21 -6.29
C SER A 34 13.52 2.79 -5.85
N ASN A 35 14.61 2.23 -6.35
CA ASN A 35 15.23 1.06 -5.77
C ASN A 35 15.56 1.47 -4.33
N VAL A 36 14.65 1.17 -3.41
CA VAL A 36 14.92 1.26 -1.99
C VAL A 36 15.82 0.08 -1.72
N GLU A 37 17.13 0.31 -1.81
CA GLU A 37 18.10 -0.64 -1.25
C GLU A 37 17.73 -0.81 0.21
N SER A 38 17.22 -1.99 0.55
CA SER A 38 16.92 -2.36 1.93
C SER A 38 18.23 -2.51 2.68
N LYS A 39 18.80 -1.38 3.12
CA LYS A 39 19.93 -1.41 4.04
C LYS A 39 19.42 -1.90 5.40
N PRO A 40 20.14 -2.82 6.06
CA PRO A 40 19.80 -3.20 7.42
C PRO A 40 19.91 -1.96 8.31
N LEU A 41 18.74 -1.40 8.66
CA LEU A 41 18.66 -0.22 9.51
C LEU A 41 18.73 -0.67 10.97
N LYS A 42 19.68 -0.13 11.74
CA LYS A 42 19.66 -0.30 13.19
C LYS A 42 18.46 0.45 13.74
N LEU A 43 17.53 -0.27 14.36
CA LEU A 43 16.37 0.32 15.03
C LEU A 43 16.82 1.38 16.05
N THR A 44 16.25 2.57 15.92
CA THR A 44 16.42 3.65 16.91
C THR A 44 15.80 3.22 18.23
N ALA A 45 16.24 3.84 19.34
CA ALA A 45 15.66 3.57 20.66
C ALA A 45 14.14 3.82 20.69
N TYR A 46 13.69 4.87 19.99
CA TYR A 46 12.26 5.17 19.84
C TYR A 46 11.51 4.04 19.13
N ALA A 47 12.02 3.56 18.00
CA ALA A 47 11.38 2.47 17.26
C ALA A 47 11.31 1.19 18.10
N LYS A 48 12.37 0.86 18.84
CA LYS A 48 12.36 -0.29 19.78
C LYS A 48 11.30 -0.14 20.86
N ARG A 49 11.12 1.06 21.42
CA ARG A 49 10.09 1.34 22.42
C ARG A 49 8.69 1.12 21.84
N ILE A 50 8.41 1.66 20.66
CA ILE A 50 7.11 1.49 19.99
C ILE A 50 6.83 0.01 19.70
N LEU A 51 7.81 -0.75 19.23
CA LEU A 51 7.65 -2.19 18.98
C LEU A 51 7.36 -2.97 20.26
N LYS A 52 8.00 -2.59 21.38
CA LYS A 52 7.73 -3.21 22.68
C LYS A 52 6.31 -2.90 23.17
N GLU A 53 5.88 -1.66 23.04
CA GLU A 53 4.51 -1.23 23.39
C GLU A 53 3.47 -1.99 22.55
N ALA A 54 3.72 -2.14 21.25
CA ALA A 54 2.84 -2.90 20.36
C ALA A 54 2.77 -4.39 20.76
N ASP A 55 3.90 -5.01 21.12
CA ASP A 55 3.93 -6.41 21.58
C ASP A 55 3.10 -6.60 22.88
N GLU A 56 3.15 -5.63 23.79
CA GLU A 56 2.34 -5.64 25.01
C GLU A 56 0.85 -5.40 24.74
N GLU A 57 0.51 -4.48 23.82
CA GLU A 57 -0.88 -4.25 23.36
C GLU A 57 -1.48 -5.51 22.72
N ILE A 58 -0.73 -6.19 21.86
CA ILE A 58 -1.16 -7.45 21.22
C ILE A 58 -1.44 -8.51 22.28
N LYS A 59 -0.57 -8.67 23.30
CA LYS A 59 -0.77 -9.64 24.39
C LYS A 59 -2.01 -9.34 25.23
N ARG A 60 -2.39 -8.07 25.38
CA ARG A 60 -3.62 -7.67 26.07
C ARG A 60 -4.87 -7.76 25.19
N GLY A 61 -4.70 -8.01 23.88
CA GLY A 61 -5.80 -7.99 22.91
C GLY A 61 -6.28 -6.58 22.58
N ASP A 62 -5.45 -5.57 22.83
CA ASP A 62 -5.75 -4.15 22.59
C ASP A 62 -5.68 -3.86 21.08
N VAL A 63 -6.69 -4.29 20.33
CA VAL A 63 -6.82 -4.04 18.88
C VAL A 63 -7.73 -2.85 18.61
N SER A 64 -7.45 -2.11 17.54
CA SER A 64 -8.34 -1.03 17.11
C SER A 64 -9.74 -1.59 16.80
N PRO A 65 -10.82 -0.85 17.14
CA PRO A 65 -12.16 -1.16 16.66
C PRO A 65 -12.22 -1.22 15.12
N ALA A 66 -13.24 -1.89 14.58
CA ALA A 66 -13.59 -1.74 13.19
C ALA A 66 -14.28 -0.38 12.98
N PHE A 67 -13.94 0.32 11.90
CA PHE A 67 -14.53 1.61 11.56
C PHE A 67 -15.09 1.55 10.15
N ASP A 68 -16.33 1.99 9.99
CA ASP A 68 -16.99 2.08 8.67
C ASP A 68 -16.67 3.39 7.94
N ASN A 69 -16.06 4.36 8.64
CA ASN A 69 -15.69 5.65 8.06
C ASN A 69 -14.36 6.17 8.62
N VAL A 70 -13.71 7.03 7.83
CA VAL A 70 -12.39 7.59 8.14
C VAL A 70 -12.43 8.55 9.33
N LYS A 71 -13.56 9.25 9.53
CA LYS A 71 -13.68 10.26 10.58
C LYS A 71 -13.62 9.64 11.97
N ASP A 72 -14.35 8.55 12.19
CA ASP A 72 -14.39 7.85 13.47
C ASP A 72 -13.04 7.19 13.79
N ALA A 73 -12.36 6.67 12.76
CA ALA A 73 -11.01 6.14 12.90
C ALA A 73 -10.01 7.23 13.34
N LEU A 74 -10.12 8.43 12.78
CA LEU A 74 -9.29 9.58 13.16
C LEU A 74 -9.61 10.07 14.59
N GLU A 75 -10.89 10.18 14.94
CA GLU A 75 -11.31 10.56 16.29
C GLU A 75 -10.80 9.57 17.33
N TRP A 76 -10.85 8.27 17.05
CA TRP A 76 -10.28 7.23 17.90
C TRP A 76 -8.76 7.36 18.03
N LEU A 77 -8.05 7.55 16.91
CA LEU A 77 -6.57 7.65 16.89
C LEU A 77 -6.08 8.83 17.74
N HIS A 78 -6.81 9.94 17.74
CA HIS A 78 -6.46 11.15 18.48
C HIS A 78 -7.09 11.23 19.88
N SER A 79 -7.89 10.23 20.29
CA SER A 79 -8.48 10.20 21.62
C SER A 79 -7.44 9.91 22.70
N LYS A 80 -7.41 10.76 23.74
CA LYS A 80 -6.57 10.55 24.93
C LYS A 80 -6.95 9.28 25.71
N ASN A 81 -8.22 8.89 25.62
CA ASN A 81 -8.80 7.74 26.31
C ASN A 81 -9.43 6.78 25.29
N LYS A 82 -8.65 6.38 24.29
CA LYS A 82 -9.12 5.44 23.26
C LYS A 82 -9.48 4.10 23.91
N LYS A 83 -10.67 3.59 23.56
CA LYS A 83 -11.11 2.25 23.96
C LYS A 83 -10.80 1.28 22.84
N TYR A 84 -10.20 0.15 23.18
CA TYR A 84 -9.87 -0.90 22.21
C TYR A 84 -11.06 -1.84 22.02
N ALA A 85 -11.07 -2.66 20.97
CA ALA A 85 -12.21 -3.50 20.62
C ALA A 85 -12.59 -4.50 21.73
N ASN A 86 -11.61 -4.93 22.54
CA ASN A 86 -11.79 -5.77 23.72
C ASN A 86 -12.39 -5.02 24.95
N GLN A 87 -12.64 -3.72 24.84
CA GLN A 87 -13.13 -2.84 25.92
C GLN A 87 -14.44 -2.10 25.57
N LEU A 88 -15.01 -2.39 24.39
CA LEU A 88 -16.31 -1.93 23.93
C LEU A 88 -17.39 -2.90 24.40
#